data_AF-A0A5N4DE09-F1
#
_entry.id   AF-A0A5N4DE09-F1
#
_cell.length_a   1.000
_cell.length_b   1.000
_cell.length_c   1.000
_cell.angle_alpha   90.00
_cell.angle_beta   90.00
_cell.angle_gamma   90.00
#
_symmetry.space_group_name_H-M   'P 1'
#
loop_
_entity.id
_entity.type
_entity.pdbx_description
1 polymer ?
#
loop_
_entity_poly.entity_id
_entity_poly.type
_entity_poly.pdbx_seq_one_letter_code
_entity_poly.pdbx_strand_id
1 'polypeptide(L)'
;MPGRLLWDLRPSCFLRVKELSPHSGPSGEQPTQMETEEMEASSNGALSTGNFSKEEEELSSQMSSFNEAMTQIRELEERAMEELKEIIQQGPDWLELSEMTEQPDYDLETFVNKAECALAQQAKHFSALRDVIKALRLAMQLEEQASKQISSKKRPQ
;
A
#
# COMPACT_ATOMS: atom_id res chain seq x y z
N MET A 1 -5.11 -33.35 1.37
CA MET A 1 -3.98 -32.42 1.53
C MET A 1 -4.29 -31.12 0.81
N PRO A 2 -4.63 -30.04 1.54
CA PRO A 2 -4.39 -28.71 1.02
C PRO A 2 -3.51 -27.92 2.00
N GLY A 3 -2.53 -27.22 1.43
CA GLY A 3 -1.50 -26.47 2.13
C GLY A 3 -2.10 -25.39 3.03
N ARG A 4 -1.82 -25.53 4.33
CA ARG A 4 -1.77 -24.42 5.26
C ARG A 4 -0.29 -24.12 5.50
N LEU A 5 -0.01 -22.89 5.90
CA LEU A 5 1.30 -22.40 6.37
C LEU A 5 2.26 -21.82 5.30
N LEU A 6 1.78 -20.90 4.45
CA LEU A 6 2.67 -19.87 3.87
C LEU A 6 2.17 -18.42 4.09
N TRP A 7 1.18 -18.25 4.95
CA TRP A 7 0.45 -17.01 5.18
C TRP A 7 0.95 -16.25 6.42
N ASP A 8 1.61 -16.93 7.35
CA ASP A 8 1.86 -16.38 8.71
C ASP A 8 3.09 -15.47 8.83
N LEU A 9 3.73 -15.09 7.71
CA LEU A 9 4.91 -14.21 7.73
C LEU A 9 4.88 -13.04 6.72
N ARG A 10 3.73 -12.73 6.09
CA ARG A 10 3.60 -11.47 5.34
C ARG A 10 2.98 -10.38 6.22
N PRO A 11 3.49 -9.14 6.20
CA PRO A 11 2.86 -8.01 6.88
C PRO A 11 1.43 -7.81 6.40
N SER A 12 0.55 -7.49 7.36
CA SER A 12 -0.89 -7.29 7.19
C SER A 12 -1.28 -6.26 6.11
N CYS A 13 -0.35 -5.44 5.63
CA CYS A 13 -0.59 -4.39 4.65
C CYS A 13 -0.83 -4.91 3.22
N PHE A 14 -0.46 -6.18 2.95
CA PHE A 14 -0.66 -6.83 1.64
C PHE A 14 -2.03 -7.50 1.45
N LEU A 15 -2.88 -7.52 2.48
CA LEU A 15 -4.22 -8.10 2.44
C LEU A 15 -5.28 -7.00 2.50
N ARG A 16 -5.23 -5.98 1.63
CA ARG A 16 -6.43 -5.19 1.36
C ARG A 16 -7.33 -6.01 0.44
N VAL A 17 -8.08 -6.94 1.01
CA VAL A 17 -9.22 -7.55 0.32
C VAL A 17 -10.24 -6.43 0.07
N LYS A 18 -10.70 -6.31 -1.17
CA LYS A 18 -11.76 -5.38 -1.54
C LYS A 18 -13.08 -5.89 -0.92
N GLU A 19 -13.36 -5.48 0.31
CA GLU A 19 -14.62 -5.74 1.00
C GLU A 19 -15.76 -5.15 0.15
N LEU A 20 -16.61 -6.02 -0.40
CA LEU A 20 -17.90 -5.64 -0.95
C LEU A 20 -18.89 -5.62 0.22
N SER A 21 -19.50 -4.48 0.50
CA SER A 21 -20.61 -4.34 1.45
C SER A 21 -21.52 -3.21 0.95
N PRO A 22 -22.85 -3.22 1.18
CA PRO A 22 -23.46 -3.49 2.51
C PRO A 22 -24.86 -4.17 2.50
N HIS A 23 -25.43 -4.37 3.70
CA HIS A 23 -26.83 -4.72 4.10
C HIS A 23 -26.89 -6.03 4.92
N SER A 24 -27.42 -6.15 6.16
CA SER A 24 -28.25 -5.31 7.04
C SER A 24 -28.23 -5.84 8.48
N GLY A 25 -28.42 -4.95 9.48
CA GLY A 25 -29.27 -5.22 10.65
C GLY A 25 -28.61 -5.23 12.05
N PRO A 26 -29.18 -4.53 13.06
CA PRO A 26 -28.58 -4.29 14.37
C PRO A 26 -28.98 -5.37 15.39
N SER A 27 -28.02 -5.89 16.16
CA SER A 27 -28.28 -6.72 17.35
C SER A 27 -27.67 -6.01 18.56
N GLY A 28 -28.54 -5.73 19.53
CA GLY A 28 -28.25 -4.91 20.70
C GLY A 28 -27.55 -5.67 21.83
N GLU A 29 -27.69 -5.05 23.01
CA GLU A 29 -27.35 -5.55 24.36
C GLU A 29 -25.98 -5.09 24.91
N GLN A 30 -26.03 -3.96 25.62
CA GLN A 30 -25.33 -3.73 26.90
C GLN A 30 -26.19 -4.36 28.04
N PRO A 31 -25.78 -4.40 29.34
CA PRO A 31 -24.53 -3.97 30.01
C PRO A 31 -24.00 -4.97 31.09
N THR A 32 -22.80 -4.77 31.67
CA THR A 32 -22.58 -5.05 33.12
C THR A 32 -21.40 -4.25 33.71
N GLN A 33 -21.65 -3.60 34.85
CA GLN A 33 -20.73 -2.83 35.69
C GLN A 33 -19.85 -3.76 36.55
N MET A 34 -18.64 -3.31 36.91
CA MET A 34 -17.92 -3.81 38.08
C MET A 34 -17.16 -2.64 38.72
N GLU A 35 -17.46 -2.39 40.00
CA GLU A 35 -16.86 -1.36 40.85
C GLU A 35 -15.39 -1.69 41.17
N THR A 36 -14.57 -0.67 41.45
CA THR A 36 -13.21 -0.84 41.99
C THR A 36 -12.97 0.22 43.05
N GLU A 37 -12.80 -0.22 44.29
CA GLU A 37 -12.11 0.50 45.36
C GLU A 37 -11.06 -0.46 45.95
N GLU A 38 -9.79 -0.07 46.04
CA GLU A 38 -9.13 0.26 47.32
C GLU A 38 -7.61 0.52 47.17
N MET A 39 -7.20 1.57 47.89
CA MET A 39 -5.97 1.78 48.69
C MET A 39 -4.56 1.91 48.07
N GLU A 40 -3.95 3.05 48.42
CA GLU A 40 -2.54 3.39 48.28
C GLU A 40 -1.62 2.63 49.26
N ALA A 41 -0.37 2.37 48.86
CA ALA A 41 0.79 2.50 49.75
C ALA A 41 2.13 2.54 48.97
N SER A 42 2.83 3.64 49.18
CA SER A 42 4.26 3.93 49.02
C SER A 42 5.25 2.76 48.96
N SER A 43 6.21 2.82 48.02
CA SER A 43 7.61 2.50 48.30
C SER A 43 8.58 3.13 47.29
N ASN A 44 9.59 3.81 47.82
CA ASN A 44 10.66 4.49 47.11
C ASN A 44 11.55 3.52 46.32
N GLY A 45 11.72 3.77 45.02
CA GLY A 45 12.74 3.17 44.17
C GLY A 45 13.32 4.22 43.23
N ALA A 46 14.42 4.85 43.63
CA ALA A 46 15.16 5.76 42.78
C ALA A 46 15.84 5.00 41.63
N LEU A 47 15.92 5.68 40.48
CA LEU A 47 16.61 5.33 39.23
C LEU A 47 15.94 4.33 38.27
N SER A 48 15.00 4.84 37.47
CA SER A 48 15.05 4.62 36.00
C SER A 48 14.24 5.66 35.20
N THR A 49 14.18 6.91 35.65
CA THR A 49 13.35 7.95 34.98
C THR A 49 13.94 8.42 33.63
N GLY A 50 15.19 8.08 33.32
CA GLY A 50 15.86 8.49 32.07
C GLY A 50 15.68 7.54 30.88
N ASN A 51 15.26 6.29 31.09
CA ASN A 51 15.18 5.28 30.02
C ASN A 51 13.79 5.20 29.37
N PHE A 52 12.72 5.38 30.15
CA PHE A 52 11.35 5.32 29.62
C PHE A 52 11.06 6.40 28.56
N SER A 53 11.56 7.62 28.76
CA SER A 53 11.36 8.73 27.82
C SER A 53 12.01 8.49 26.45
N LYS A 54 13.15 7.78 26.40
CA LYS A 54 13.85 7.46 25.15
C LYS A 54 13.17 6.33 24.38
N GLU A 55 12.73 5.28 25.08
CA GLU A 55 12.00 4.18 24.44
C GLU A 55 10.67 4.65 23.86
N GLU A 56 9.95 5.53 24.56
CA GLU A 56 8.70 6.13 24.08
C GLU A 56 8.93 6.99 22.82
N GLU A 57 9.96 7.85 22.82
CA GLU A 57 10.32 8.69 21.66
C GLU A 57 10.71 7.83 20.44
N GLU A 58 11.50 6.77 20.65
CA GLU A 58 11.89 5.85 19.59
C GLU A 58 10.69 5.05 19.03
N LEU A 59 9.77 4.60 19.89
CA LEU A 59 8.54 3.93 19.46
C LEU A 59 7.63 4.88 18.67
N SER A 60 7.52 6.14 19.09
CA SER A 60 6.80 7.19 18.38
C SER A 60 7.38 7.45 16.98
N SER A 61 8.71 7.51 16.88
CA SER A 61 9.43 7.63 15.60
C SER A 61 9.15 6.45 14.67
N GLN A 62 9.19 5.22 15.19
CA GLN A 62 8.90 4.01 14.41
C GLN A 62 7.45 3.96 13.92
N MET A 63 6.49 4.33 14.79
CA MET A 63 5.08 4.41 14.42
C MET A 63 4.85 5.48 13.33
N SER A 64 5.54 6.61 13.41
CA SER A 64 5.48 7.66 12.39
C SER A 64 6.01 7.17 11.05
N SER A 65 7.18 6.51 11.03
CA SER A 65 7.76 5.91 9.83
C SER A 65 6.85 4.85 9.19
N PHE A 66 6.20 4.01 10.01
CA PHE A 66 5.21 3.05 9.54
C PHE A 66 4.01 3.74 8.87
N ASN A 67 3.43 4.75 9.52
CA ASN A 67 2.29 5.49 8.99
C ASN A 67 2.62 6.25 7.70
N GLU A 68 3.84 6.79 7.60
CA GLU A 68 4.35 7.44 6.40
C GLU A 68 4.46 6.44 5.25
N ALA A 69 5.11 5.29 5.46
CA ALA A 69 5.22 4.25 4.45
C ALA A 69 3.85 3.76 3.97
N MET A 70 2.88 3.60 4.88
CA MET A 70 1.50 3.23 4.54
C MET A 70 0.76 4.30 3.73
N THR A 71 1.08 5.56 3.94
CA THR A 71 0.52 6.68 3.16
C THR A 71 1.13 6.70 1.76
N GLN A 72 2.46 6.58 1.66
CA GLN A 72 3.16 6.47 0.38
C GLN A 72 2.66 5.28 -0.46
N ILE A 73 2.43 4.12 0.16
CA ILE A 73 1.88 2.94 -0.53
C ILE A 73 0.52 3.26 -1.18
N ARG A 74 -0.40 3.93 -0.46
CA ARG A 74 -1.72 4.28 -1.01
C ARG A 74 -1.62 5.25 -2.19
N GLU A 75 -0.80 6.30 -2.05
CA GLU A 75 -0.60 7.29 -3.12
C GLU A 75 0.06 6.67 -4.36
N LEU A 76 1.05 5.80 -4.17
CA LEU A 76 1.74 5.12 -5.26
C LEU A 76 0.85 4.07 -5.93
N GLU A 77 -0.03 3.39 -5.18
CA GLU A 77 -1.05 2.50 -5.73
C GLU A 77 -2.03 3.27 -6.63
N GLU A 78 -2.52 4.43 -6.18
CA GLU A 78 -3.41 5.29 -6.99
C GLU A 78 -2.71 5.75 -8.28
N ARG A 79 -1.48 6.26 -8.19
CA ARG A 79 -0.70 6.66 -9.38
C ARG A 79 -0.43 5.50 -10.34
N ALA A 80 -0.19 4.29 -9.83
CA ALA A 80 0.00 3.12 -10.68
C ALA A 80 -1.28 2.79 -11.47
N MET A 81 -2.45 2.94 -10.83
CA MET A 81 -3.75 2.76 -11.48
C MET A 81 -4.02 3.84 -12.53
N GLU A 82 -3.64 5.08 -12.27
CA GLU A 82 -3.72 6.18 -13.25
C GLU A 82 -2.90 5.88 -14.50
N GLU A 83 -1.61 5.52 -14.37
CA GLU A 83 -0.76 5.20 -15.52
C GLU A 83 -1.26 3.96 -16.28
N LEU A 84 -1.76 2.94 -15.59
CA LEU A 84 -2.40 1.78 -16.22
C LEU A 84 -3.64 2.19 -17.03
N LYS A 85 -4.44 3.13 -16.52
CA LYS A 85 -5.61 3.63 -17.24
C LYS A 85 -5.20 4.39 -18.50
N GLU A 86 -4.14 5.20 -18.46
CA GLU A 86 -3.60 5.89 -19.64
C GLU A 86 -3.08 4.89 -20.70
N ILE A 87 -2.39 3.84 -20.26
CA ILE A 87 -1.94 2.73 -21.13
C ILE A 87 -3.11 2.06 -21.84
N ILE A 88 -4.21 1.80 -21.12
CA ILE A 88 -5.39 1.13 -21.69
C ILE A 88 -6.15 2.08 -22.63
N GLN A 89 -6.22 3.37 -22.31
CA GLN A 89 -6.92 4.38 -23.12
C GLN A 89 -6.30 4.56 -24.52
N GLN A 90 -5.03 4.21 -24.72
CA GLN A 90 -4.38 4.21 -26.05
C GLN A 90 -4.68 2.95 -26.86
N GLY A 91 -5.38 1.95 -26.30
CA GLY A 91 -5.80 0.74 -27.02
C GLY A 91 -6.50 0.99 -28.37
N PRO A 92 -7.43 1.96 -28.48
CA PRO A 92 -8.05 2.33 -29.74
C PRO A 92 -7.06 2.82 -30.81
N ASP A 93 -6.00 3.54 -30.45
CA ASP A 93 -4.99 4.02 -31.41
C ASP A 93 -4.22 2.84 -32.03
N TRP A 94 -3.91 1.82 -31.22
CA TRP A 94 -3.30 0.58 -31.69
C TRP A 94 -4.23 -0.24 -32.59
N LEU A 95 -5.54 -0.22 -32.29
CA LEU A 95 -6.54 -0.88 -33.11
C LEU A 95 -6.70 -0.18 -34.45
N GLU A 96 -6.79 1.16 -34.47
CA GLU A 96 -6.86 1.97 -35.69
C GLU A 96 -5.66 1.71 -36.60
N LEU A 97 -4.45 1.63 -36.02
CA LEU A 97 -3.23 1.28 -36.75
C LEU A 97 -3.28 -0.11 -37.39
N SER A 98 -3.95 -1.08 -36.76
CA SER A 98 -4.15 -2.41 -37.36
C SER A 98 -5.17 -2.33 -38.50
N GLU A 99 -6.33 -1.71 -38.24
CA GLU A 99 -7.44 -1.63 -39.20
C GLU A 99 -7.06 -0.84 -40.46
N MET A 100 -6.22 0.20 -40.35
CA MET A 100 -5.80 0.99 -41.51
C MET A 100 -4.98 0.18 -42.52
N THR A 101 -4.26 -0.87 -42.07
CA THR A 101 -3.47 -1.73 -42.97
C THR A 101 -4.33 -2.63 -43.85
N GLU A 102 -5.62 -2.76 -43.53
CA GLU A 102 -6.59 -3.55 -44.29
C GLU A 102 -7.38 -2.70 -45.30
N GLN A 103 -7.21 -1.38 -45.27
CA GLN A 103 -7.92 -0.47 -46.16
C GLN A 103 -7.29 -0.44 -47.56
N PRO A 104 -8.10 -0.35 -48.63
CA PRO A 104 -7.60 -0.31 -50.01
C PRO A 104 -6.78 0.96 -50.33
N ASP A 105 -6.97 2.02 -49.57
CA ASP A 105 -6.26 3.31 -49.65
C ASP A 105 -5.13 3.43 -48.61
N TYR A 106 -4.64 2.29 -48.10
CA TYR A 106 -3.53 2.24 -47.16
C TYR A 106 -2.34 3.10 -47.59
N ASP A 107 -1.97 4.05 -46.74
CA ASP A 107 -0.80 4.90 -46.89
C ASP A 107 0.28 4.54 -45.85
N LEU A 108 1.40 4.02 -46.35
CA LEU A 108 2.50 3.55 -45.51
C LEU A 108 3.14 4.69 -44.70
N GLU A 109 3.25 5.89 -45.28
CA GLU A 109 3.84 7.04 -44.59
C GLU A 109 2.96 7.47 -43.40
N THR A 110 1.64 7.53 -43.59
CA THR A 110 0.68 7.81 -42.52
C THR A 110 0.74 6.75 -41.43
N PHE A 111 0.81 5.47 -41.78
CA PHE A 111 0.95 4.39 -40.81
C PHE A 111 2.22 4.55 -39.97
N VAL A 112 3.37 4.74 -40.61
CA VAL A 112 4.65 4.91 -39.89
C VAL A 112 4.59 6.11 -38.94
N ASN A 113 4.10 7.26 -39.41
CA ASN A 113 3.99 8.46 -38.58
C ASN A 113 3.05 8.27 -37.37
N LYS A 114 1.87 7.66 -37.58
CA LYS A 114 0.93 7.36 -36.49
C LYS A 114 1.50 6.34 -35.51
N ALA A 115 2.15 5.29 -36.00
CA ALA A 115 2.77 4.25 -35.19
C ALA A 115 3.92 4.81 -34.33
N GLU A 116 4.78 5.65 -34.91
CA GLU A 116 5.84 6.33 -34.16
C GLU A 116 5.28 7.23 -33.06
N CYS A 117 4.22 7.99 -33.35
CA CYS A 117 3.56 8.85 -32.37
C CYS A 117 2.94 8.03 -31.22
N ALA A 118 2.21 6.96 -31.54
CA ALA A 118 1.60 6.07 -30.55
C ALA A 118 2.67 5.40 -29.68
N LEU A 119 3.76 4.89 -30.28
CA LEU A 119 4.87 4.29 -29.54
C LEU A 119 5.54 5.29 -28.60
N ALA A 120 5.82 6.50 -29.09
CA ALA A 120 6.44 7.55 -28.29
C ALA A 120 5.57 7.97 -27.10
N GLN A 121 4.25 8.02 -27.27
CA GLN A 121 3.33 8.36 -26.20
C GLN A 121 3.21 7.21 -25.18
N GLN A 122 3.03 5.98 -25.66
CA GLN A 122 2.92 4.79 -24.83
C GLN A 122 4.20 4.56 -23.99
N ALA A 123 5.37 4.81 -24.57
CA ALA A 123 6.65 4.68 -23.87
C ALA A 123 6.76 5.58 -22.63
N LYS A 124 6.14 6.77 -22.65
CA LYS A 124 6.13 7.67 -21.49
C LYS A 124 5.37 7.05 -20.32
N HIS A 125 4.16 6.53 -20.57
CA HIS A 125 3.35 5.89 -19.54
C HIS A 125 3.97 4.61 -19.02
N PHE A 126 4.58 3.78 -19.89
CA PHE A 126 5.33 2.61 -19.41
C PHE A 126 6.54 2.99 -18.55
N SER A 127 7.24 4.08 -18.89
CA SER A 127 8.33 4.57 -18.05
C SER A 127 7.82 5.06 -16.69
N ALA A 128 6.77 5.88 -16.69
CA ALA A 128 6.16 6.41 -15.47
C ALA A 128 5.64 5.29 -14.57
N LEU A 129 4.86 4.36 -15.11
CA LEU A 129 4.37 3.19 -14.39
C LEU A 129 5.54 2.37 -13.80
N ARG A 130 6.59 2.11 -14.56
CA ARG A 130 7.77 1.39 -14.07
C ARG A 130 8.38 2.08 -12.86
N ASP A 131 8.49 3.40 -12.89
CA ASP A 131 9.11 4.16 -11.80
C ASP A 131 8.19 4.21 -10.57
N VAL A 132 6.87 4.32 -10.76
CA VAL A 132 5.87 4.17 -9.69
C VAL A 132 5.95 2.77 -9.06
N ILE A 133 6.04 1.71 -9.85
CA ILE A 133 6.14 0.32 -9.33
C ILE A 133 7.44 0.10 -8.55
N LYS A 134 8.56 0.71 -8.96
CA LYS A 134 9.81 0.67 -8.18
C LYS A 134 9.64 1.39 -6.84
N ALA A 135 9.05 2.58 -6.85
CA ALA A 135 8.78 3.35 -5.64
C ALA A 135 7.82 2.60 -4.70
N LEU A 136 6.76 2.01 -5.25
CA LEU A 136 5.80 1.21 -4.50
C LEU A 136 6.48 0.02 -3.82
N ARG A 137 7.35 -0.69 -4.55
CA ARG A 137 8.15 -1.78 -3.98
C ARG A 137 9.06 -1.30 -2.84
N LEU A 138 9.65 -0.13 -2.95
CA LEU A 138 10.48 0.44 -1.89
C LEU A 138 9.62 0.81 -0.67
N ALA A 139 8.50 1.50 -0.86
CA ALA A 139 7.58 1.87 0.22
C ALA A 139 7.06 0.63 0.97
N MET A 140 6.75 -0.44 0.24
CA MET A 140 6.42 -1.76 0.78
C MET A 140 7.53 -2.34 1.67
N GLN A 141 8.80 -2.20 1.27
CA GLN A 141 9.93 -2.67 2.06
C GLN A 141 10.14 -1.83 3.33
N LEU A 142 9.92 -0.51 3.24
CA LEU A 142 10.01 0.41 4.38
C LEU A 142 8.91 0.13 5.41
N GLU A 143 7.68 -0.12 4.95
CA GLU A 143 6.57 -0.51 5.82
C GLU A 143 6.90 -1.80 6.60
N GLU A 144 7.33 -2.85 5.90
CA GLU A 144 7.76 -4.12 6.50
C GLU A 144 8.86 -3.91 7.55
N GLN A 145 9.86 -3.07 7.23
CA GLN A 145 10.96 -2.77 8.13
C GLN A 145 10.46 -2.06 9.40
N ALA A 146 9.60 -1.04 9.24
CA ALA A 146 9.03 -0.32 10.36
C ALA A 146 8.16 -1.23 11.25
N SER A 147 7.38 -2.12 10.63
CA SER A 147 6.54 -3.11 11.33
C SER A 147 7.37 -4.08 12.20
N LYS A 148 8.51 -4.57 11.68
CA LYS A 148 9.44 -5.41 12.45
C LYS A 148 10.02 -4.67 13.66
N GLN A 149 10.38 -3.40 13.49
CA GLN A 149 10.92 -2.59 14.59
C GLN A 149 9.90 -2.40 15.71
N ILE A 150 8.65 -2.09 15.35
CA ILE A 150 7.54 -1.93 16.32
C ILE A 150 7.23 -3.23 17.06
N SER A 151 7.23 -4.38 16.37
CA SER A 151 6.93 -5.67 16.98
C SER A 151 8.06 -6.21 17.88
N SER A 152 9.32 -5.92 17.53
CA SER A 152 10.49 -6.36 18.31
C SER A 152 10.62 -5.69 19.69
N LYS A 153 10.14 -4.45 19.83
CA LYS A 153 10.19 -3.68 21.10
C LYS A 153 9.01 -3.93 22.06
N LYS A 154 7.91 -4.51 21.58
CA LYS A 154 6.71 -4.77 22.40
C LYS A 154 6.79 -6.01 23.30
N ARG A 155 7.93 -6.72 23.33
CA ARG A 155 8.10 -7.97 24.09
C ARG A 155 9.09 -7.80 25.26
N PRO A 156 8.68 -7.21 26.40
CA PRO A 156 9.42 -7.39 27.64
C PRO A 156 9.16 -8.81 28.19
N GLN A 157 10.21 -9.54 28.54
CA GLN A 157 10.14 -10.76 29.35
C GLN A 157 9.94 -10.42 30.83
#